data_AF-A0ABD2BQV6-F1
#
_entry.id   AF-A0ABD2BQV6-F1
#
_cell.length_a   1.000
_cell.length_b   1.000
_cell.length_c   1.000
_cell.angle_alpha   90.00
_cell.angle_beta   90.00
_cell.angle_gamma   90.00
#
_symmetry.space_group_name_H-M   'P 1'
#
loop_
_entity.id
_entity.type
_entity.pdbx_description
1 polymer ?
#
loop_
_entity_poly.entity_id
_entity_poly.type
_entity_poly.pdbx_seq_one_letter_code
_entity_poly.pdbx_strand_id
1 'polypeptide(L)'
;MMEELQAALIAITVLRSNVDHVFGIFLNELHNSEGRKLVANLQKLLSTINVNLRQINYMMTTLTRFFDDMTISQSESVNSDSSFDITLGYVLKAVIIIRGMVIEWIVVKGYEESIDIWTQSRHKVFRKITENALAAILHFDSVEYPEFGIQSFMIWFHTLINLFNDPCTHCGLHLKQFLPPTWRDFSNGDAYHEECKPYFSIVR
;
A
#
# COMPACT_ATOMS: atom_id res chain seq x y z
N MET A 1 -20.71 -7.33 -27.45
CA MET A 1 -19.65 -8.02 -26.68
C MET A 1 -18.70 -7.07 -25.95
N MET A 2 -17.93 -6.19 -26.61
CA MET A 2 -17.08 -5.20 -25.89
C MET A 2 -17.88 -4.06 -25.24
N GLU A 3 -18.95 -3.58 -25.88
CA GLU A 3 -19.84 -2.56 -25.32
C GLU A 3 -20.61 -3.07 -24.10
N GLU A 4 -20.99 -4.35 -24.07
CA GLU A 4 -21.68 -4.97 -22.93
C GLU A 4 -20.75 -5.09 -21.73
N LEU A 5 -19.46 -5.38 -21.96
CA LEU A 5 -18.44 -5.41 -20.91
C LEU A 5 -18.17 -4.00 -20.35
N GLN A 6 -18.15 -2.99 -21.22
CA GLN A 6 -17.95 -1.60 -20.82
C GLN A 6 -19.17 -1.01 -20.10
N ALA A 7 -20.38 -1.39 -20.52
CA ALA A 7 -21.61 -1.07 -19.82
C ALA A 7 -21.70 -1.80 -18.47
N ALA A 8 -21.24 -3.05 -18.37
CA ALA A 8 -21.15 -3.77 -17.11
C ALA A 8 -20.12 -3.13 -16.16
N LEU A 9 -18.96 -2.70 -16.68
CA LEU A 9 -17.97 -1.94 -15.93
C LEU A 9 -18.55 -0.62 -15.42
N ILE A 10 -19.17 0.19 -16.28
CA ILE A 10 -19.81 1.45 -15.90
C ILE A 10 -20.94 1.20 -14.90
N ALA A 11 -21.75 0.16 -15.10
CA ALA A 11 -22.81 -0.22 -14.17
C ALA A 11 -22.25 -0.63 -12.81
N ILE A 12 -21.12 -1.35 -12.75
CA ILE A 12 -20.41 -1.69 -11.50
C ILE A 12 -19.84 -0.43 -10.84
N THR A 13 -19.30 0.52 -11.62
CA THR A 13 -18.80 1.80 -11.11
C THR A 13 -19.94 2.68 -10.56
N VAL A 14 -21.11 2.68 -11.22
CA VAL A 14 -22.34 3.40 -10.81
C VAL A 14 -23.02 2.70 -9.63
N LEU A 15 -22.96 1.37 -9.54
CA LEU A 15 -23.53 0.57 -8.46
C LEU A 15 -22.92 0.90 -7.09
N ARG A 16 -21.73 1.49 -7.02
CA ARG A 16 -21.04 1.93 -5.79
C ARG A 16 -21.92 2.77 -4.83
N SER A 17 -23.01 3.38 -5.31
CA SER A 17 -23.95 4.16 -4.49
C SER A 17 -25.27 3.46 -4.12
N ASN A 18 -25.63 2.31 -4.73
CA ASN A 18 -26.94 1.68 -4.51
C ASN A 18 -26.95 0.12 -4.61
N VAL A 19 -25.79 -0.53 -4.43
CA VAL A 19 -25.61 -2.00 -4.49
C VAL A 19 -26.68 -2.75 -3.69
N ASP A 20 -26.93 -2.34 -2.43
CA ASP A 20 -27.84 -3.07 -1.55
C ASP A 20 -29.28 -3.10 -2.05
N HIS A 21 -29.73 -2.01 -2.68
CA HIS A 21 -31.07 -1.92 -3.24
C HIS A 21 -31.23 -2.83 -4.47
N VAL A 22 -30.25 -2.81 -5.37
CA VAL A 22 -30.28 -3.62 -6.60
C VAL A 22 -30.20 -5.11 -6.28
N PHE A 23 -29.32 -5.51 -5.36
CA PHE A 23 -29.25 -6.89 -4.89
C PHE A 23 -30.53 -7.32 -4.15
N GLY A 24 -31.15 -6.42 -3.37
CA GLY A 24 -32.44 -6.67 -2.74
C GLY A 24 -33.58 -6.97 -3.74
N ILE A 25 -33.64 -6.24 -4.86
CA ILE A 25 -34.60 -6.51 -5.94
C ILE A 25 -34.31 -7.87 -6.58
N PHE A 26 -33.05 -8.14 -6.91
CA PHE A 26 -32.64 -9.39 -7.56
C PHE A 26 -32.90 -10.63 -6.69
N LEU A 27 -32.72 -10.51 -5.38
CA LEU A 27 -33.03 -11.57 -4.41
C LEU A 27 -34.51 -11.92 -4.34
N ASN A 28 -35.39 -10.92 -4.51
CA ASN A 28 -36.84 -11.11 -4.50
C ASN A 28 -37.35 -11.79 -5.78
N GLU A 29 -36.69 -11.56 -6.92
CA GLU A 29 -37.01 -12.15 -8.22
C GLU A 29 -36.53 -13.61 -8.38
N LEU A 30 -35.58 -14.05 -7.55
CA LEU A 30 -35.01 -15.41 -7.64
C LEU A 30 -35.86 -16.45 -6.90
N HIS A 31 -36.51 -17.32 -7.65
CA HIS A 31 -37.31 -18.42 -7.07
C HIS A 31 -36.46 -19.57 -6.51
N ASN A 32 -35.29 -19.87 -7.09
CA ASN A 32 -34.40 -20.93 -6.61
C ASN A 32 -33.68 -20.52 -5.31
N SER A 33 -33.66 -21.41 -4.31
CA SER A 33 -33.00 -21.19 -3.02
C SER A 33 -31.48 -21.10 -3.13
N GLU A 34 -30.88 -21.81 -4.09
CA GLU A 34 -29.42 -21.80 -4.33
C GLU A 34 -28.97 -20.48 -4.97
N GLY A 35 -29.74 -19.97 -5.94
CA GLY A 35 -29.52 -18.65 -6.55
C GLY A 35 -29.62 -17.52 -5.53
N ARG A 36 -30.62 -17.57 -4.63
CA ARG A 36 -30.75 -16.60 -3.53
C ARG A 36 -29.55 -16.64 -2.57
N LYS A 37 -29.05 -17.83 -2.21
CA LYS A 37 -27.85 -17.96 -1.37
C LYS A 37 -26.62 -17.36 -2.05
N LEU A 38 -26.42 -17.60 -3.34
CA LEU A 38 -25.28 -17.08 -4.09
C LEU A 38 -25.31 -15.55 -4.17
N VAL A 39 -26.46 -14.96 -4.50
CA VAL A 39 -26.62 -13.49 -4.56
C VAL A 39 -26.45 -12.84 -3.18
N ALA A 40 -26.97 -13.47 -2.12
CA ALA A 40 -26.77 -12.97 -0.76
C ALA A 40 -25.29 -13.02 -0.32
N ASN A 41 -24.58 -14.08 -0.68
CA ASN A 41 -23.13 -14.17 -0.42
C ASN A 41 -22.35 -13.09 -1.19
N LEU A 42 -22.69 -12.87 -2.47
CA LEU A 42 -22.09 -11.80 -3.26
C LEU A 42 -22.35 -10.42 -2.66
N GLN A 43 -23.58 -10.13 -2.24
CA GLN A 43 -23.92 -8.87 -1.59
C GLN A 43 -23.08 -8.65 -0.32
N LYS A 44 -22.94 -9.68 0.52
CA LYS A 44 -22.12 -9.63 1.73
C LYS A 44 -20.63 -9.36 1.42
N LEU A 45 -20.09 -9.98 0.37
CA LEU A 45 -18.72 -9.76 -0.05
C LEU A 45 -18.51 -8.32 -0.55
N LEU A 46 -19.42 -7.82 -1.39
CA LEU A 46 -19.34 -6.46 -1.94
C LEU A 46 -19.49 -5.39 -0.85
N SER A 47 -20.40 -5.56 0.10
CA SER A 47 -20.55 -4.62 1.22
C SER A 47 -19.29 -4.59 2.08
N THR A 48 -18.69 -5.75 2.34
CA THR A 48 -17.42 -5.87 3.08
C THR A 48 -16.28 -5.15 2.34
N ILE A 49 -16.14 -5.35 1.02
CA ILE A 49 -15.15 -4.66 0.19
C ILE A 49 -15.35 -3.14 0.25
N ASN A 50 -16.58 -2.66 0.11
CA ASN A 50 -16.90 -1.23 0.13
C ASN A 50 -16.56 -0.57 1.49
N VAL A 51 -16.85 -1.25 2.60
CA VAL A 51 -16.48 -0.78 3.95
C VAL A 51 -14.96 -0.68 4.08
N ASN A 52 -14.23 -1.72 3.67
CA ASN A 52 -12.76 -1.73 3.72
C ASN A 52 -12.16 -0.59 2.90
N LEU A 53 -12.63 -0.38 1.65
CA LEU A 53 -12.15 0.71 0.80
C LEU A 53 -12.37 2.10 1.42
N ARG A 54 -13.52 2.32 2.07
CA ARG A 54 -13.78 3.60 2.77
C ARG A 54 -12.84 3.80 3.95
N GLN A 55 -12.61 2.75 4.73
CA GLN A 55 -11.70 2.78 5.87
C GLN A 55 -10.25 3.03 5.43
N ILE A 56 -9.77 2.35 4.39
CA ILE A 56 -8.44 2.60 3.79
C ILE A 56 -8.31 4.06 3.37
N ASN A 57 -9.27 4.59 2.61
CA ASN A 57 -9.21 5.97 2.12
C ASN A 57 -9.20 7.00 3.27
N TYR A 58 -10.00 6.76 4.31
CA TYR A 58 -10.01 7.60 5.51
C TYR A 58 -8.66 7.58 6.23
N MET A 59 -8.08 6.38 6.38
CA MET A 59 -6.76 6.21 7.00
C MET A 59 -5.66 6.89 6.19
N MET A 60 -5.65 6.71 4.87
CA MET A 60 -4.68 7.38 4.00
C MET A 60 -4.78 8.89 4.08
N THR A 61 -5.99 9.44 4.09
CA THR A 61 -6.21 10.88 4.28
C THR A 61 -5.68 11.37 5.63
N THR A 62 -5.81 10.56 6.68
CA THR A 62 -5.30 10.87 8.02
C THR A 62 -3.78 10.85 8.04
N LEU A 63 -3.16 9.83 7.43
CA LEU A 63 -1.70 9.71 7.31
C LEU A 63 -1.10 10.86 6.49
N THR A 64 -1.72 11.27 5.39
CA THR A 64 -1.25 12.43 4.60
C THR A 64 -1.20 13.71 5.42
N ARG A 65 -2.09 13.88 6.41
CA ARG A 65 -2.11 15.05 7.29
C ARG A 65 -1.13 14.94 8.46
N PHE A 66 -0.63 13.75 8.73
CA PHE A 66 0.29 13.48 9.84
C PHE A 66 1.73 13.85 9.49
N PHE A 67 2.09 13.83 8.20
CA PHE A 67 3.44 14.13 7.71
C PHE A 67 3.41 15.39 6.83
N ASP A 68 4.33 16.34 7.08
CA ASP A 68 4.43 17.57 6.28
C ASP A 68 5.16 17.37 4.94
N ASP A 69 5.95 16.31 4.84
CA ASP A 69 6.88 15.98 3.76
C ASP A 69 6.56 14.65 3.06
N MET A 70 5.46 14.00 3.43
CA MET A 70 4.92 12.83 2.74
C MET A 70 3.53 13.15 2.20
N THR A 71 3.35 12.93 0.90
CA THR A 71 2.03 13.01 0.27
C THR A 71 1.57 11.62 -0.14
N ILE A 72 0.29 11.32 0.09
CA ILE A 72 -0.36 10.07 -0.33
C ILE A 72 -1.61 10.45 -1.12
N SER A 73 -1.71 9.96 -2.36
CA SER A 73 -2.83 10.20 -3.27
C SER A 73 -3.26 8.90 -3.94
N GLN A 74 -4.48 8.84 -4.47
CA GLN A 74 -4.92 7.74 -5.32
C GLN A 74 -3.96 7.58 -6.50
N SER A 75 -3.55 6.35 -6.82
CA SER A 75 -2.64 6.11 -7.93
C SER A 75 -3.34 6.33 -9.26
N GLU A 76 -2.74 7.13 -10.14
CA GLU A 76 -3.20 7.28 -11.53
C GLU A 76 -2.61 6.19 -12.45
N SER A 77 -1.44 5.66 -12.06
CA SER A 77 -0.75 4.61 -12.82
C SER A 77 -1.45 3.24 -12.74
N VAL A 78 -2.25 3.07 -11.69
CA VAL A 78 -3.08 1.89 -11.42
C VAL A 78 -4.48 2.40 -11.14
N ASN A 79 -5.40 2.24 -12.10
CA ASN A 79 -6.80 2.65 -11.96
C ASN A 79 -7.56 1.73 -10.97
N SER A 80 -7.11 1.66 -9.72
CA SER A 80 -7.71 0.89 -8.63
C SER A 80 -8.01 1.79 -7.43
N ASP A 81 -9.17 1.56 -6.82
CA ASP A 81 -9.59 2.25 -5.58
C ASP A 81 -8.68 1.94 -4.38
N SER A 82 -7.77 0.97 -4.51
CA SER A 82 -6.90 0.48 -3.44
C SER A 82 -5.40 0.65 -3.72
N SER A 83 -5.05 1.41 -4.76
CA SER A 83 -3.66 1.78 -5.06
C SER A 83 -3.39 3.23 -4.76
N PHE A 84 -2.24 3.51 -4.16
CA PHE A 84 -1.85 4.85 -3.73
C PHE A 84 -0.44 5.18 -4.20
N ASP A 85 -0.30 6.38 -4.75
CA ASP A 85 0.98 7.01 -5.02
C ASP A 85 1.43 7.74 -3.75
N ILE A 86 2.68 7.50 -3.37
CA ILE A 86 3.34 8.11 -2.21
C ILE A 86 4.53 8.92 -2.74
N THR A 87 4.65 10.18 -2.34
CA THR A 87 5.86 10.98 -2.57
C THR A 87 6.43 11.41 -1.23
N LEU A 88 7.71 11.13 -1.01
CA LEU A 88 8.43 11.45 0.22
C LEU A 88 9.51 12.50 -0.09
N GLY A 89 9.18 13.76 0.16
CA GLY A 89 9.99 14.93 -0.18
C GLY A 89 10.51 14.90 -1.62
N TYR A 90 11.79 15.23 -1.78
CA TYR A 90 12.54 15.09 -3.03
C TYR A 90 13.40 13.82 -3.07
N VAL A 91 13.08 12.84 -2.23
CA VAL A 91 13.90 11.63 -2.06
C VAL A 91 13.41 10.51 -2.97
N LEU A 92 12.13 10.14 -2.83
CA LEU A 92 11.57 8.98 -3.49
C LEU A 92 10.07 9.13 -3.78
N LYS A 93 9.60 8.28 -4.70
CA LYS A 93 8.19 8.03 -4.96
C LYS A 93 7.93 6.53 -4.84
N ALA A 94 6.74 6.15 -4.42
CA ALA A 94 6.33 4.77 -4.35
C ALA A 94 4.88 4.59 -4.82
N VAL A 95 4.58 3.39 -5.29
CA VAL A 95 3.18 2.94 -5.42
C VAL A 95 2.98 1.79 -4.47
N ILE A 96 1.92 1.86 -3.67
CA ILE A 96 1.45 0.74 -2.85
C ILE A 96 0.11 0.25 -3.37
N ILE A 97 -0.12 -1.06 -3.28
CA ILE A 97 -1.41 -1.69 -3.53
C ILE A 97 -1.86 -2.35 -2.23
N ILE A 98 -3.06 -2.00 -1.80
CA ILE A 98 -3.68 -2.55 -0.60
C ILE A 98 -4.81 -3.47 -1.04
N ARG A 99 -4.94 -4.62 -0.39
CA ARG A 99 -6.08 -5.52 -0.54
C ARG A 99 -6.69 -5.81 0.83
N GLY A 100 -7.91 -5.35 1.04
CA GLY A 100 -8.54 -5.40 2.36
C GLY A 100 -7.89 -4.38 3.30
N MET A 101 -7.08 -4.84 4.24
CA MET A 101 -6.29 -3.99 5.17
C MET A 101 -4.81 -4.39 5.19
N VAL A 102 -4.33 -5.00 4.12
CA VAL A 102 -2.95 -5.48 4.01
C VAL A 102 -2.30 -4.85 2.78
N ILE A 103 -1.05 -4.40 2.95
CA ILE A 103 -0.23 -3.94 1.83
C ILE A 103 0.27 -5.19 1.10
N GLU A 104 -0.19 -5.41 -0.13
CA GLU A 104 0.15 -6.59 -0.91
C GLU A 104 1.39 -6.36 -1.77
N TRP A 105 1.57 -5.11 -2.23
CA TRP A 105 2.60 -4.76 -3.18
C TRP A 105 3.14 -3.37 -2.92
N ILE A 106 4.43 -3.20 -3.14
CA ILE A 106 5.09 -1.90 -3.17
C ILE A 106 6.20 -1.89 -4.23
N VAL A 107 6.31 -0.76 -4.94
CA VAL A 107 7.47 -0.42 -5.76
C VAL A 107 7.96 0.96 -5.38
N VAL A 108 9.26 1.10 -5.15
CA VAL A 108 9.91 2.37 -4.81
C VAL A 108 10.85 2.81 -5.94
N LYS A 109 10.77 4.09 -6.29
CA LYS A 109 11.57 4.75 -7.31
C LYS A 109 12.10 6.10 -6.80
N GLY A 110 13.11 6.63 -7.46
CA GLY A 110 13.63 7.97 -7.17
C GLY A 110 12.61 9.05 -7.53
N TYR A 111 12.75 10.22 -6.90
CA TYR A 111 11.84 11.34 -7.11
C TYR A 111 11.71 11.76 -8.59
N GLU A 112 12.80 11.70 -9.35
CA GLU A 112 12.79 12.08 -10.78
C GLU A 112 12.38 10.94 -11.73
N GLU A 113 12.19 9.72 -11.23
CA GLU A 113 11.79 8.58 -12.07
C GLU A 113 10.30 8.63 -12.41
N SER A 114 9.92 8.11 -13.58
CA SER A 114 8.51 7.86 -13.89
C SER A 114 7.97 6.77 -12.96
N ILE A 115 6.82 7.03 -12.36
CA ILE A 115 6.17 6.06 -11.48
C ILE A 115 5.33 5.09 -12.33
N ASP A 116 5.62 3.79 -12.22
CA ASP A 116 4.83 2.69 -12.76
C ASP A 116 5.04 1.45 -11.87
N ILE A 117 4.05 0.58 -11.83
CA ILE A 117 4.08 -0.63 -10.99
C ILE A 117 4.81 -1.82 -11.61
N TRP A 118 5.13 -1.74 -12.89
CA TRP A 118 5.59 -2.89 -13.68
C TRP A 118 7.10 -3.04 -13.65
N THR A 119 7.81 -1.93 -13.48
CA THR A 119 9.27 -1.89 -13.59
C THR A 119 9.91 -1.46 -12.27
N GLN A 120 11.03 -2.10 -11.97
CA GLN A 120 11.89 -1.70 -10.85
C GLN A 120 12.58 -0.35 -11.16
N SER A 121 12.99 0.36 -10.10
CA SER A 121 13.82 1.55 -10.24
C SER A 121 15.11 1.27 -11.03
N ARG A 122 15.54 2.25 -11.83
CA ARG A 122 16.84 2.23 -12.51
C ARG A 122 18.01 2.34 -11.52
N HIS A 123 17.79 2.94 -10.34
CA HIS A 123 18.83 3.13 -9.33
C HIS A 123 18.87 1.97 -8.33
N LYS A 124 20.08 1.44 -8.07
CA LYS A 124 20.30 0.31 -7.15
C LYS A 124 19.78 0.59 -5.74
N VAL A 125 19.91 1.83 -5.27
CA VAL A 125 19.44 2.26 -3.95
C VAL A 125 17.94 2.00 -3.77
N PHE A 126 17.09 2.42 -4.71
CA PHE A 126 15.64 2.27 -4.58
C PHE A 126 15.15 0.84 -4.83
N ARG A 127 15.90 0.02 -5.59
CA ARG A 127 15.67 -1.42 -5.63
C ARG A 127 15.88 -2.06 -4.25
N LYS A 128 16.93 -1.66 -3.52
CA LYS A 128 17.13 -2.09 -2.13
C LYS A 128 16.09 -1.55 -1.17
N ILE A 129 15.63 -0.31 -1.34
CA ILE A 129 14.50 0.21 -0.56
C ILE A 129 13.23 -0.60 -0.82
N THR A 130 12.96 -0.98 -2.06
CA THR A 130 11.80 -1.85 -2.39
C THR A 130 11.90 -3.20 -1.67
N GLU A 131 13.06 -3.85 -1.70
CA GLU A 131 13.30 -5.11 -0.97
C GLU A 131 13.11 -4.93 0.55
N ASN A 132 13.66 -3.87 1.14
CA ASN A 132 13.52 -3.58 2.57
C ASN A 132 12.08 -3.25 2.96
N ALA A 133 11.34 -2.56 2.09
CA ALA A 133 9.93 -2.26 2.30
C ALA A 133 9.06 -3.52 2.25
N LEU A 134 9.36 -4.47 1.37
CA LEU A 134 8.70 -5.78 1.38
C LEU A 134 8.93 -6.53 2.70
N ALA A 135 10.14 -6.48 3.26
CA ALA A 135 10.41 -7.04 4.58
C ALA A 135 9.64 -6.31 5.70
N ALA A 136 9.55 -4.98 5.62
CA ALA A 136 8.79 -4.17 6.58
C ALA A 136 7.29 -4.47 6.53
N ILE A 137 6.71 -4.65 5.34
CA ILE A 137 5.30 -5.06 5.17
C ILE A 137 5.04 -6.35 5.95
N LEU A 138 5.91 -7.35 5.80
CA LEU A 138 5.76 -8.63 6.51
C LEU A 138 5.94 -8.48 8.02
N HIS A 139 6.85 -7.61 8.47
CA HIS A 139 7.10 -7.39 9.89
C HIS A 139 5.93 -6.66 10.58
N PHE A 140 5.31 -5.69 9.92
CA PHE A 140 4.19 -4.92 10.48
C PHE A 140 2.83 -5.58 10.22
N ASP A 141 2.76 -6.70 9.50
CA ASP A 141 1.50 -7.39 9.24
C ASP A 141 0.87 -7.91 10.54
N SER A 142 -0.40 -7.60 10.75
CA SER A 142 -1.15 -7.98 11.95
C SER A 142 -2.55 -8.45 11.55
N VAL A 143 -2.85 -9.71 11.84
CA VAL A 143 -4.17 -10.30 11.56
C VAL A 143 -5.23 -9.74 12.51
N GLU A 144 -4.86 -9.46 13.76
CA GLU A 144 -5.79 -8.99 14.80
C GLU A 144 -6.10 -7.50 14.64
N TYR A 145 -5.11 -6.71 14.24
CA TYR A 145 -5.24 -5.25 14.08
C TYR A 145 -4.54 -4.73 12.81
N PRO A 146 -5.09 -5.03 11.63
CA PRO A 146 -4.41 -4.75 10.35
C PRO A 146 -4.27 -3.26 10.04
N GLU A 147 -5.15 -2.40 10.57
CA GLU A 147 -5.04 -0.94 10.45
C GLU A 147 -3.77 -0.38 11.11
N PHE A 148 -3.35 -0.96 12.24
CA PHE A 148 -2.09 -0.56 12.87
C PHE A 148 -0.88 -1.04 12.06
N GLY A 149 -1.01 -2.13 11.31
CA GLY A 149 0.05 -2.61 10.43
C GLY A 149 0.36 -1.59 9.32
N ILE A 150 -0.67 -1.07 8.66
CA ILE A 150 -0.50 -0.03 7.64
C ILE A 150 0.05 1.27 8.25
N GLN A 151 -0.45 1.69 9.42
CA GLN A 151 0.06 2.89 10.10
C GLN A 151 1.55 2.74 10.48
N SER A 152 1.92 1.60 11.07
CA SER A 152 3.29 1.30 11.49
C SER A 152 4.23 1.26 10.30
N PHE A 153 3.80 0.62 9.20
CA PHE A 153 4.53 0.64 7.94
C PHE A 153 4.75 2.06 7.42
N MET A 154 3.73 2.91 7.43
CA MET A 154 3.83 4.27 6.89
C MET A 154 4.72 5.18 7.75
N ILE A 155 4.67 5.02 9.08
CA ILE A 155 5.60 5.69 10.01
C ILE A 155 7.03 5.23 9.77
N TRP A 156 7.26 3.92 9.63
CA TRP A 156 8.58 3.40 9.29
C TRP A 156 9.05 3.88 7.91
N PHE A 157 8.18 3.89 6.90
CA PHE A 157 8.50 4.31 5.54
C PHE A 157 8.89 5.79 5.49
N HIS A 158 8.28 6.63 6.32
CA HIS A 158 8.62 8.04 6.49
C HIS A 158 10.08 8.27 6.90
N THR A 159 10.68 7.36 7.69
CA THR A 159 12.09 7.47 8.12
C THR A 159 13.09 7.48 6.96
N LEU A 160 12.66 7.10 5.75
CA LEU A 160 13.45 7.19 4.52
C LEU A 160 13.59 8.62 3.99
N ILE A 161 12.92 9.62 4.57
CA ILE A 161 13.12 11.03 4.19
C ILE A 161 14.58 11.46 4.34
N ASN A 162 15.29 10.86 5.30
CA ASN A 162 16.71 11.13 5.54
C ASN A 162 17.62 10.07 4.90
N LEU A 163 17.16 9.34 3.87
CA LEU A 163 17.92 8.27 3.20
C LEU A 163 19.36 8.67 2.84
N PHE A 164 19.55 9.90 2.37
CA PHE A 164 20.86 10.41 1.95
C PHE A 164 21.55 11.32 2.98
N ASN A 165 20.87 11.62 4.09
CA ASN A 165 21.35 12.56 5.12
C ASN A 165 21.81 11.85 6.39
N ASP A 166 21.18 10.72 6.76
CA ASP A 166 21.55 9.99 7.95
C ASP A 166 22.81 9.15 7.69
N PRO A 167 23.85 9.24 8.53
CA PRO A 167 24.93 8.27 8.54
C PRO A 167 24.43 6.94 9.13
N CYS A 168 25.11 5.84 8.80
CA CYS A 168 24.80 4.56 9.41
C CYS A 168 25.09 4.58 10.92
N THR A 169 24.12 4.18 11.74
CA THR A 169 24.23 4.15 13.22
C THR A 169 25.37 3.25 13.71
N HIS A 170 25.68 2.17 12.99
CA HIS A 170 26.75 1.25 13.38
C HIS A 170 28.15 1.74 12.99
N CYS A 171 28.36 2.23 11.76
CA CYS A 171 29.71 2.56 11.26
C CYS A 171 29.99 4.06 11.12
N GLY A 172 29.00 4.93 11.30
CA GLY A 172 29.10 6.38 11.16
C GLY A 172 29.30 6.90 9.73
N LEU A 173 29.34 6.02 8.73
CA LEU A 173 29.54 6.40 7.32
C LEU A 173 28.21 6.65 6.61
N HIS A 174 28.20 7.62 5.69
CA HIS A 174 27.06 7.88 4.80
C HIS A 174 27.00 6.95 3.60
N LEU A 175 28.13 6.36 3.20
CA LEU A 175 28.19 5.46 2.06
C LEU A 175 29.05 4.24 2.36
N LYS A 176 28.56 3.07 1.96
CA LYS A 176 29.32 1.82 1.93
C LYS A 176 28.98 1.08 0.65
N GLN A 177 30.02 0.68 -0.11
CA GLN A 177 29.85 0.12 -1.47
C GLN A 177 28.96 0.98 -2.38
N PHE A 178 29.14 2.31 -2.29
CA PHE A 178 28.38 3.31 -3.06
C PHE A 178 26.86 3.30 -2.78
N LEU A 179 26.43 2.76 -1.64
CA LEU A 179 25.04 2.81 -1.20
C LEU A 179 24.95 3.54 0.15
N PRO A 180 23.89 4.35 0.36
CA PRO A 180 23.59 4.91 1.66
C PRO A 180 23.09 3.82 2.63
N PRO A 181 22.86 4.16 3.90
CA PRO A 181 22.19 3.26 4.84
C PRO A 181 20.75 3.02 4.37
N THR A 182 20.54 1.98 3.57
CA THR A 182 19.22 1.68 2.95
C THR A 182 18.26 0.96 3.87
N TRP A 183 18.73 0.42 4.99
CA TRP A 183 17.88 -0.27 5.94
C TRP A 183 17.53 0.65 7.11
N ARG A 184 16.33 0.48 7.64
CA ARG A 184 15.78 1.21 8.78
C ARG A 184 15.30 0.18 9.78
N ASP A 185 15.75 0.26 11.03
CA ASP A 185 15.29 -0.66 12.07
C ASP A 185 13.78 -0.51 12.29
N PHE A 186 13.08 -1.63 12.39
CA PHE A 186 11.62 -1.62 12.45
C PHE A 186 11.08 -1.10 13.78
N SER A 187 11.88 -1.11 14.84
CA SER A 187 11.45 -0.66 16.17
C SER A 187 11.66 0.84 16.38
N ASN A 188 12.76 1.39 15.86
CA ASN A 188 13.16 2.77 16.17
C ASN A 188 13.46 3.65 14.94
N GLY A 189 13.54 3.08 13.73
CA GLY A 189 13.83 3.83 12.50
C GLY A 189 15.30 4.15 12.27
N ASP A 190 16.23 3.62 13.06
CA ASP A 190 17.66 3.91 12.93
C ASP A 190 18.21 3.42 11.58
N ALA A 191 19.11 4.20 10.99
CA ALA A 191 19.64 3.98 9.67
C ALA A 191 20.86 3.03 9.66
N TYR A 192 20.81 1.94 8.87
CA TYR A 192 21.94 1.02 8.72
C TYR A 192 22.22 0.65 7.26
N HIS A 193 23.49 0.41 6.96
CA HIS A 193 23.86 -0.36 5.77
C HIS A 193 23.43 -1.81 5.91
N GLU A 194 23.28 -2.50 4.78
CA GLU A 194 22.84 -3.90 4.75
C GLU A 194 23.71 -4.82 5.61
N GLU A 195 25.05 -4.67 5.59
CA GLU A 195 25.94 -5.50 6.41
C GLU A 195 26.18 -4.93 7.82
N CYS A 196 25.49 -3.84 8.18
CA CYS A 196 25.58 -3.20 9.48
C CYS A 196 24.32 -3.42 10.34
N LYS A 197 23.36 -4.23 9.85
CA LYS A 197 22.13 -4.56 10.57
C LYS A 197 22.45 -5.23 11.92
N PRO A 198 21.71 -4.91 12.99
CA PRO A 198 21.83 -5.65 14.24
C PRO A 198 21.38 -7.10 14.05
N TYR A 199 22.09 -8.06 14.68
CA TYR A 199 21.77 -9.49 14.58
C TYR A 199 20.37 -9.86 15.13
N PHE A 200 19.75 -8.99 15.94
CA PHE A 200 18.46 -9.27 16.59
C PHE A 200 17.24 -8.74 15.82
N SER A 201 17.43 -7.94 14.75
CA SER A 201 16.32 -7.28 14.04
C SER A 201 15.58 -8.18 13.02
N ILE A 202 15.90 -9.48 12.96
CA ILE A 202 15.34 -10.44 11.98
C ILE A 202 14.32 -11.41 12.63
N VAL A 203 14.20 -11.43 13.97
CA VAL A 203 13.43 -12.45 14.68
C VAL A 203 12.43 -11.82 15.65
N ARG A 204 11.43 -11.11 15.14
CA ARG A 204 10.15 -10.87 15.83
C ARG A 204 9.02 -10.80 14.81
#